data_AF-A0A9D4LXB4-F1
#
_entry.id   AF-A0A9D4LXB4-F1
#
_cell.length_a   1.000
_cell.length_b   1.000
_cell.length_c   1.000
_cell.angle_alpha   90.00
_cell.angle_beta   90.00
_cell.angle_gamma   90.00
#
_symmetry.space_group_name_H-M   'P 1'
#
loop_
_entity.id
_entity.type
_entity.pdbx_description
1 polymer ?
#
loop_
_entity_poly.entity_id
_entity_poly.type
_entity_poly.pdbx_seq_one_letter_code
_entity_poly.pdbx_strand_id
1 'polypeptide(L)'
;MKKKIDVYTDINEITNPPPFSNDKQFNKAMDSIRSFELRQMSCKIHDCKICKERRIEMQMSKHGDTFKRCHSDKYEVKMFSSEDVMDPQPQPLELQNLTDIEQQLICRISPCIHVHMLKHGGIASSGHCVTFPQEINEPAQICPSLPNEISTLKVRKLSLKHSSKEFRVRRKKYNLTLNG
;
A
#
# COMPACT_ATOMS: atom_id res chain seq x y z
N MET A 1 -12.68 14.50 -0.89
CA MET A 1 -13.54 13.49 -0.22
C MET A 1 -12.66 12.41 0.37
N LYS A 2 -12.65 12.25 1.69
CA LYS A 2 -12.01 11.10 2.34
C LYS A 2 -12.75 9.87 1.83
N LYS A 3 -12.13 9.06 0.96
CA LYS A 3 -12.62 7.70 0.74
C LYS A 3 -12.44 7.00 2.09
N LYS A 4 -13.51 6.98 2.88
CA LYS A 4 -13.73 5.91 3.83
C LYS A 4 -13.67 4.64 2.99
N ILE A 5 -12.56 3.94 3.08
CA ILE A 5 -12.56 2.51 2.82
C ILE A 5 -13.31 1.98 4.04
N ASP A 6 -14.63 2.00 3.97
CA ASP A 6 -15.45 1.20 4.84
C ASP A 6 -15.16 -0.23 4.40
N VAL A 7 -14.22 -0.88 5.08
CA VAL A 7 -14.07 -2.34 4.97
C VAL A 7 -15.34 -2.86 5.60
N TYR A 8 -16.34 -3.14 4.76
CA TYR A 8 -17.54 -3.85 5.17
C TYR A 8 -17.08 -5.25 5.62
N THR A 9 -16.93 -5.43 6.93
CA THR A 9 -16.69 -6.74 7.55
C THR A 9 -18.04 -7.42 7.75
N ASP A 10 -18.55 -8.04 6.69
CA ASP A 10 -19.69 -8.95 6.83
C ASP A 10 -19.15 -10.31 7.27
N ILE A 11 -19.45 -10.71 8.51
CA ILE A 11 -18.99 -11.97 9.13
C ILE A 11 -19.49 -13.18 8.31
N ASN A 12 -20.51 -12.96 7.48
CA ASN A 12 -21.11 -13.94 6.59
C ASN A 12 -20.26 -14.29 5.34
N GLU A 13 -19.16 -13.57 5.06
CA GLU A 13 -18.24 -13.91 3.95
C GLU A 13 -17.21 -15.00 4.31
N ILE A 14 -17.18 -15.44 5.57
CA ILE A 14 -16.28 -16.52 5.97
C ILE A 14 -16.81 -17.82 5.38
N THR A 15 -16.10 -18.36 4.38
CA THR A 15 -16.42 -19.65 3.79
C THR A 15 -16.52 -20.72 4.86
N ASN A 16 -17.55 -21.57 4.74
CA ASN A 16 -17.74 -22.70 5.64
C ASN A 16 -16.47 -23.56 5.70
N PRO A 17 -16.16 -24.15 6.87
CA PRO A 17 -14.94 -24.95 7.02
C PRO A 17 -14.98 -26.10 6.02
N PRO A 18 -13.82 -26.51 5.46
CA PRO A 18 -13.77 -27.72 4.68
C PRO A 18 -14.21 -28.92 5.53
N PRO A 19 -14.82 -29.95 4.91
CA PRO A 19 -15.26 -31.14 5.61
C PRO A 19 -14.09 -31.85 6.30
N PHE A 20 -14.36 -32.46 7.45
CA PHE A 20 -13.37 -33.13 8.27
C PHE A 20 -12.68 -34.26 7.49
N SER A 21 -11.34 -34.25 7.46
CA SER A 21 -10.52 -35.28 6.83
C SER A 21 -10.10 -36.36 7.84
N ASN A 22 -9.72 -37.55 7.40
CA ASN A 22 -9.12 -38.56 8.27
C ASN A 22 -7.67 -38.19 8.69
N ASP A 23 -7.06 -37.20 8.02
CA ASP A 23 -5.75 -36.69 8.36
C ASP A 23 -5.81 -35.67 9.51
N LYS A 24 -5.32 -36.09 10.69
CA LYS A 24 -5.28 -35.26 11.91
C LYS A 24 -4.42 -34.01 11.74
N GLN A 25 -3.34 -34.08 10.95
CA GLN A 25 -2.45 -32.94 10.74
C GLN A 25 -3.13 -31.90 9.84
N PHE A 26 -3.84 -32.36 8.80
CA PHE A 26 -4.66 -31.50 7.95
C PHE A 26 -5.74 -30.75 8.75
N ASN A 27 -6.52 -31.46 9.57
CA ASN A 27 -7.58 -30.81 10.36
C ASN A 27 -7.02 -29.77 11.34
N LYS A 28 -5.90 -30.09 12.03
CA LYS A 28 -5.23 -29.13 12.93
C LYS A 28 -4.75 -27.88 12.18
N ALA A 29 -4.23 -28.05 10.97
CA ALA A 29 -3.82 -26.92 10.13
C ALA A 29 -5.03 -26.06 9.74
N MET A 30 -6.15 -26.68 9.35
CA MET A 30 -7.38 -25.96 9.00
C MET A 30 -7.98 -25.21 10.19
N ASP A 31 -8.00 -25.81 11.39
CA ASP A 31 -8.44 -25.13 12.60
C ASP A 31 -7.57 -23.91 12.93
N SER A 32 -6.25 -24.02 12.69
CA SER A 32 -5.29 -22.93 12.91
C SER A 32 -5.49 -21.79 11.91
N ILE A 33 -5.69 -22.13 10.63
CA ILE A 33 -6.00 -21.17 9.56
C ILE A 33 -7.30 -20.43 9.90
N ARG A 34 -8.36 -21.16 10.26
CA ARG A 34 -9.65 -20.56 10.60
C ARG A 34 -9.56 -19.65 11.82
N SER A 35 -8.84 -20.07 12.85
CA SER A 35 -8.59 -19.25 14.04
C SER A 35 -7.79 -17.98 13.72
N PHE A 36 -6.92 -18.03 12.70
CA PHE A 36 -6.21 -16.85 12.21
C PHE A 36 -7.15 -15.93 11.42
N GLU A 37 -7.95 -16.46 10.49
CA GLU A 37 -8.92 -15.69 9.69
C GLU A 37 -9.92 -14.94 10.59
N LEU A 38 -10.50 -15.64 11.58
CA LEU A 38 -11.42 -15.03 12.54
C LEU A 38 -10.75 -13.88 13.33
N ARG A 39 -9.50 -14.07 13.76
CA ARG A 39 -8.74 -13.01 14.44
C ARG A 39 -8.48 -11.83 13.53
N GLN A 40 -8.01 -12.08 12.30
CA GLN A 40 -7.74 -11.04 11.30
C GLN A 40 -8.99 -10.20 11.01
N MET A 41 -10.16 -10.84 10.87
CA MET A 41 -11.42 -10.15 10.63
C MET A 41 -11.92 -9.35 11.84
N SER A 42 -11.48 -9.72 13.05
CA SER A 42 -11.81 -9.01 14.30
C SER A 42 -10.84 -7.87 14.63
N CYS A 43 -9.73 -7.76 13.90
CA CYS A 43 -8.72 -6.74 14.13
C CYS A 43 -9.30 -5.33 13.97
N LYS A 44 -9.20 -4.51 15.01
CA LYS A 44 -9.63 -3.11 14.97
C LYS A 44 -8.51 -2.23 14.48
N ILE A 45 -8.81 -1.39 13.50
CA ILE A 45 -7.92 -0.34 13.03
C ILE A 45 -8.22 0.93 13.83
N HIS A 46 -7.18 1.52 14.41
CA HIS A 46 -7.25 2.76 15.18
C HIS A 46 -6.44 3.85 14.49
N ASP A 47 -6.97 5.07 14.50
CA ASP A 47 -6.27 6.29 14.11
C ASP A 47 -5.88 7.12 15.34
N CYS A 48 -4.74 7.79 15.25
CA CYS A 48 -4.26 8.68 16.31
C CYS A 48 -4.28 10.14 15.85
N LYS A 49 -4.93 11.01 16.62
CA LYS A 49 -4.98 12.45 16.31
C LYS A 49 -3.63 13.18 16.39
N ILE A 50 -2.67 12.66 17.15
CA ILE A 50 -1.33 13.26 17.32
C ILE A 50 -0.44 12.87 16.13
N CYS A 51 -0.01 11.60 16.06
CA CYS A 51 0.94 11.17 15.03
C CYS A 51 0.31 10.89 13.66
N LYS A 52 -1.01 11.05 13.51
CA LYS A 52 -1.81 10.78 12.28
C LYS A 52 -1.72 9.35 11.72
N GLU A 53 -0.95 8.47 12.35
CA GLU A 53 -0.83 7.07 11.94
C GLU A 53 -2.14 6.29 12.15
N ARG A 54 -2.31 5.28 11.30
CA ARG A 54 -3.38 4.29 11.38
C ARG A 54 -2.76 2.90 11.60
N ARG A 55 -3.12 2.23 12.69
CA ARG A 55 -2.49 0.98 13.14
C ARG A 55 -3.54 -0.05 13.53
N ILE A 56 -3.24 -1.32 13.30
CA ILE A 56 -4.05 -2.45 13.75
C ILE A 56 -3.76 -2.70 15.24
N GLU A 57 -4.81 -2.84 16.06
CA GLU A 57 -4.75 -3.27 17.47
C GLU A 57 -3.81 -2.45 18.37
N MET A 58 -3.58 -1.18 18.03
CA MET A 58 -2.73 -0.31 18.84
C MET A 58 -3.43 0.06 20.16
N GLN A 59 -2.66 0.10 21.25
CA GLN A 59 -3.19 0.53 22.54
C GLN A 59 -3.56 2.02 22.52
N MET A 60 -4.84 2.29 22.72
CA MET A 60 -5.38 3.65 22.80
C MET A 60 -5.27 4.21 24.23
N SER A 61 -5.23 5.54 24.34
CA SER A 61 -5.43 6.26 25.59
C SER A 61 -6.83 6.04 26.14
N LYS A 62 -7.09 6.48 27.37
CA LYS A 62 -8.42 6.37 28.01
C LYS A 62 -9.52 7.06 27.19
N HIS A 63 -9.17 8.14 26.47
CA HIS A 63 -10.10 8.90 25.64
C HIS A 63 -10.33 8.28 24.26
N GLY A 64 -9.54 7.27 23.87
CA GLY A 64 -9.78 6.50 22.64
C GLY A 64 -9.44 7.22 21.34
N ASP A 65 -8.78 8.38 21.38
CA ASP A 65 -8.49 9.21 20.19
C ASP A 65 -7.00 9.36 19.87
N THR A 66 -6.16 8.81 20.74
CA THR A 66 -4.71 8.91 20.70
C THR A 66 -4.09 7.59 21.12
N PHE A 67 -2.96 7.21 20.52
CA PHE A 67 -2.20 6.05 21.00
C PHE A 67 -1.58 6.35 22.36
N LYS A 68 -1.48 5.34 23.23
CA LYS A 68 -0.87 5.49 24.56
C LYS A 68 0.51 6.14 24.48
N ARG A 69 1.36 5.70 23.54
CA ARG A 69 2.70 6.29 23.33
C ARG A 69 2.65 7.81 23.10
N CYS A 70 1.68 8.27 22.30
CA CYS A 70 1.56 9.68 21.92
C CYS A 70 0.95 10.51 23.06
N HIS A 71 0.06 9.90 23.85
CA HIS A 71 -0.49 10.52 25.06
C HIS A 71 0.57 10.63 26.17
N SER A 72 1.44 9.64 26.30
CA SER A 72 2.52 9.63 27.30
C SER A 72 3.71 10.51 26.94
N ASP A 73 3.81 10.92 25.68
CA ASP A 73 4.87 11.77 25.19
C ASP A 73 4.75 13.19 25.78
N LYS A 74 5.88 13.72 26.29
CA LYS A 74 5.99 15.02 26.95
C LYS A 74 6.73 16.08 26.12
N TYR A 75 7.17 15.77 24.89
CA TYR A 75 7.75 16.79 24.01
C TYR A 75 6.74 17.91 23.73
N GLU A 76 7.21 19.16 23.73
CA GLU A 76 6.39 20.34 23.46
C GLU A 76 5.89 20.35 22.01
N VAL A 77 6.79 20.06 21.06
CA VAL A 77 6.46 19.85 19.65
C VAL A 77 6.24 18.36 19.41
N LYS A 78 5.08 17.99 18.84
CA LYS A 78 4.74 16.59 18.56
C LYS A 78 5.21 16.20 17.17
N MET A 79 5.67 14.96 17.03
CA MET A 79 5.99 14.37 15.73
C MET A 79 4.78 14.42 14.80
N PHE A 80 4.97 14.99 13.59
CA PHE A 80 3.92 15.23 12.59
C PHE A 80 2.87 16.30 12.98
N SER A 81 3.20 17.18 13.92
CA SER A 81 2.34 18.34 14.20
C SER A 81 2.55 19.44 13.18
N SER A 82 1.62 20.41 13.15
CA SER A 82 1.74 21.61 12.32
C SER A 82 3.00 22.41 12.63
N GLU A 83 3.46 22.36 13.88
CA GLU A 83 4.64 23.08 14.36
C GLU A 83 5.95 22.42 13.92
N ASP A 84 5.95 21.11 13.67
CA ASP A 84 7.14 20.35 13.24
C ASP A 84 7.40 20.44 11.72
N VAL A 85 6.51 21.09 10.94
CA VAL A 85 6.55 21.16 9.46
C VAL A 85 6.54 19.77 8.78
N MET A 86 6.32 18.70 9.56
CA MET A 86 6.28 17.31 9.13
C MET A 86 4.84 16.75 9.10
N ASP A 87 3.81 17.58 9.33
CA ASP A 87 2.42 17.14 9.16
C ASP A 87 2.18 16.74 7.69
N PRO A 88 1.84 15.47 7.39
CA PRO A 88 1.67 15.01 6.03
C PRO A 88 0.54 15.70 5.26
N GLN A 89 -0.35 16.45 5.95
CA GLN A 89 -1.53 17.10 5.39
C GLN A 89 -2.46 16.13 4.63
N PRO A 90 -3.69 16.55 4.27
CA PRO A 90 -4.52 15.75 3.38
C PRO A 90 -3.84 15.58 2.01
N GLN A 91 -3.93 14.37 1.44
CA GLN A 91 -3.44 14.12 0.09
C GLN A 91 -4.09 15.10 -0.91
N PRO A 92 -3.29 15.88 -1.67
CA PRO A 92 -3.77 16.79 -2.71
C PRO A 92 -4.72 16.10 -3.70
N LEU A 93 -5.71 16.84 -4.22
CA LEU A 93 -6.74 16.30 -5.12
C LEU A 93 -6.10 15.72 -6.41
N GLU A 94 -5.00 16.32 -6.82
CA GLU A 94 -4.17 15.99 -7.96
C GLU A 94 -3.54 14.60 -7.80
N LEU A 95 -3.14 14.23 -6.57
CA LEU A 95 -2.51 12.96 -6.23
C LEU A 95 -3.52 11.83 -5.92
N GLN A 96 -4.81 12.14 -5.81
CA GLN A 96 -5.82 11.14 -5.47
C GLN A 96 -6.11 10.20 -6.65
N ASN A 97 -6.22 8.90 -6.32
CA ASN A 97 -6.61 7.81 -7.24
C ASN A 97 -5.62 7.54 -8.38
N LEU A 98 -4.32 7.83 -8.23
CA LEU A 98 -3.30 7.45 -9.23
C LEU A 98 -3.14 5.92 -9.31
N THR A 99 -2.97 5.39 -10.52
CA THR A 99 -2.58 3.97 -10.71
C THR A 99 -1.14 3.75 -10.23
N ASP A 100 -0.75 2.50 -9.95
CA ASP A 100 0.62 2.17 -9.51
C ASP A 100 1.69 2.72 -10.48
N ILE A 101 1.39 2.68 -11.78
CA ILE A 101 2.29 3.24 -12.81
C ILE A 101 2.32 4.77 -12.76
N GLU A 102 1.16 5.43 -12.63
CA GLU A 102 1.11 6.89 -12.52
C GLU A 102 1.87 7.38 -11.28
N GLN A 103 1.76 6.65 -10.17
CA GLN A 103 2.55 6.92 -8.96
C GLN A 103 4.05 6.78 -9.26
N GLN A 104 4.48 5.66 -9.86
CA GLN A 104 5.88 5.43 -10.22
C GLN A 104 6.44 6.48 -11.19
N LEU A 105 5.62 7.02 -12.10
CA LEU A 105 6.05 8.07 -13.03
C LEU A 105 6.23 9.44 -12.37
N ILE A 106 5.56 9.71 -11.24
CA ILE A 106 5.67 10.96 -10.48
C ILE A 106 6.71 10.83 -9.36
N CYS A 107 6.99 9.61 -8.90
CA CYS A 107 8.01 9.35 -7.90
C CYS A 107 9.37 9.91 -8.36
N ARG A 108 9.91 10.88 -7.60
CA ARG A 108 11.27 11.41 -7.76
C ARG A 108 12.37 10.40 -7.43
N ILE A 109 11.95 9.26 -6.91
CA ILE A 109 12.78 8.30 -6.22
C ILE A 109 12.31 6.93 -6.70
N SER A 110 13.19 6.19 -7.38
CA SER A 110 12.91 4.86 -7.90
C SER A 110 13.57 3.81 -7.00
N PRO A 111 12.81 3.08 -6.16
CA PRO A 111 13.38 2.04 -5.33
C PRO A 111 13.72 0.80 -6.17
N CYS A 112 14.95 0.32 -6.06
CA CYS A 112 15.38 -0.95 -6.61
C CYS A 112 15.39 -2.00 -5.49
N ILE A 113 14.46 -2.94 -5.57
CA ILE A 113 14.32 -4.05 -4.61
C ILE A 113 14.71 -5.34 -5.31
N HIS A 114 15.69 -6.06 -4.75
CA HIS A 114 16.08 -7.37 -5.22
C HIS A 114 15.11 -8.43 -4.73
N VAL A 115 14.24 -8.89 -5.64
CA VAL A 115 13.21 -9.89 -5.35
C VAL A 115 13.57 -11.22 -6.03
N HIS A 116 13.50 -12.32 -5.29
CA HIS A 116 13.72 -13.68 -5.79
C HIS A 116 12.56 -14.61 -5.45
N MET A 117 12.34 -15.60 -6.32
CA MET A 117 11.36 -16.66 -6.10
C MET A 117 11.96 -17.76 -5.22
N LEU A 118 11.30 -18.08 -4.11
CA LEU A 118 11.66 -19.21 -3.26
C LEU A 118 11.24 -20.53 -3.90
N LYS A 119 11.91 -21.62 -3.52
CA LYS A 119 11.64 -22.97 -4.06
C LYS A 119 10.19 -23.43 -3.88
N HIS A 120 9.50 -22.94 -2.86
CA HIS A 120 8.09 -23.24 -2.57
C HIS A 120 7.11 -22.23 -3.21
N GLY A 121 7.56 -21.44 -4.20
CA GLY A 121 6.71 -20.49 -4.94
C GLY A 121 6.43 -19.16 -4.23
N GLY A 122 6.95 -18.95 -3.02
CA GLY A 122 6.88 -17.67 -2.33
C GLY A 122 7.80 -16.62 -2.95
N ILE A 123 7.50 -15.34 -2.71
CA ILE A 123 8.33 -14.21 -3.11
C ILE A 123 9.12 -13.74 -1.90
N ALA A 124 10.44 -13.62 -2.00
CA ALA A 124 11.29 -13.07 -0.97
C ALA A 124 12.16 -11.93 -1.51
N SER A 125 12.54 -11.01 -0.62
CA SER A 125 13.49 -9.93 -0.91
C SER A 125 14.74 -10.14 -0.06
N SER A 126 15.92 -9.94 -0.63
CA SER A 126 17.19 -10.03 0.10
C SER A 126 18.17 -8.95 -0.35
N GLY A 127 19.05 -8.53 0.56
CA GLY A 127 20.05 -7.49 0.28
C GLY A 127 19.54 -6.08 0.54
N HIS A 128 20.32 -5.08 0.14
CA HIS A 128 19.98 -3.68 0.32
C HIS A 128 18.92 -3.22 -0.70
N CYS A 129 17.91 -2.49 -0.22
CA CYS A 129 17.07 -1.64 -1.06
C CYS A 129 17.90 -0.40 -1.41
N VAL A 130 18.17 -0.20 -2.70
CA VAL A 130 18.90 0.98 -3.17
C VAL A 130 17.92 1.90 -3.86
N THR A 131 18.02 3.17 -3.54
CA THR A 131 17.06 4.16 -3.95
C THR A 131 17.75 5.14 -4.89
N PHE A 132 17.33 5.19 -6.15
CA PHE A 132 17.94 6.06 -7.15
C PHE A 132 17.13 7.35 -7.33
N PRO A 133 17.77 8.52 -7.40
CA PRO A 133 17.09 9.72 -7.86
C PRO A 133 16.64 9.49 -9.30
N GLN A 134 15.36 9.70 -9.56
CA GLN A 134 14.79 9.64 -10.89
C GLN A 134 14.76 11.07 -11.43
N GLU A 135 15.47 11.31 -12.53
CA GLU A 135 15.40 12.58 -13.26
C GLU A 135 13.99 12.75 -13.82
N ILE A 136 13.14 13.44 -13.07
CA ILE A 136 11.77 13.74 -13.47
C ILE A 136 11.68 14.98 -14.38
N ASN A 137 12.73 15.81 -14.44
CA ASN A 137 12.70 17.08 -15.18
C ASN A 137 12.50 16.85 -16.68
N GLU A 138 13.27 15.95 -17.28
CA GLU A 138 13.17 15.65 -18.70
C GLU A 138 11.82 14.99 -19.07
N PRO A 139 11.30 13.93 -18.40
CA PRO A 139 9.97 13.37 -18.70
C PRO A 139 8.79 14.26 -18.26
N ALA A 140 8.98 15.22 -17.35
CA ALA A 140 7.97 16.22 -17.01
C ALA A 140 7.90 17.36 -18.04
N GLN A 141 9.02 17.67 -18.73
CA GLN A 141 9.11 18.71 -19.76
C GLN A 141 8.91 18.16 -21.18
N ILE A 142 9.49 17.00 -21.47
CA ILE A 142 9.36 16.26 -22.72
C ILE A 142 8.21 15.28 -22.56
N CYS A 143 7.05 15.69 -23.05
CA CYS A 143 5.95 14.77 -23.25
C CYS A 143 6.44 13.56 -24.09
N PRO A 144 6.42 12.31 -23.58
CA PRO A 144 6.55 11.16 -24.46
C PRO A 144 5.44 11.26 -25.51
N SER A 145 5.74 10.86 -26.74
CA SER A 145 5.07 11.13 -28.03
C SER A 145 3.53 11.21 -28.00
N LEU A 146 2.94 11.81 -29.04
CA LEU A 146 1.56 12.31 -29.09
C LEU A 146 0.51 11.34 -28.49
N PRO A 147 -0.63 11.83 -27.97
CA PRO A 147 -1.69 11.01 -27.34
C PRO A 147 -2.23 9.84 -28.19
N ASN A 148 -2.06 9.86 -29.51
CA ASN A 148 -2.41 8.77 -30.43
C ASN A 148 -1.34 7.67 -30.51
N GLU A 149 -0.15 7.89 -29.95
CA GLU A 149 1.05 7.10 -30.24
C GLU A 149 1.48 6.19 -29.08
N ILE A 150 1.07 6.44 -27.83
CA ILE A 150 1.46 5.57 -26.70
C ILE A 150 0.36 5.54 -25.62
N SER A 151 -0.27 4.37 -25.45
CA SER A 151 -1.33 4.12 -24.47
C SER A 151 -1.03 2.98 -23.48
N THR A 152 0.08 2.26 -23.66
CA THR A 152 0.32 1.00 -22.94
C THR A 152 1.79 0.75 -22.64
N LEU A 153 2.15 0.61 -21.36
CA LEU A 153 3.40 -0.03 -20.97
C LEU A 153 3.20 -1.54 -20.99
N LYS A 154 3.94 -2.25 -21.84
CA LYS A 154 3.86 -3.71 -22.00
C LYS A 154 5.11 -4.37 -21.39
N VAL A 155 4.95 -4.95 -20.21
CA VAL A 155 6.04 -5.69 -19.55
C VAL A 155 5.98 -7.15 -20.01
N ARG A 156 7.06 -7.65 -20.63
CA ARG A 156 7.19 -9.04 -21.08
C ARG A 156 8.21 -9.76 -20.20
N LYS A 157 7.85 -10.92 -19.65
CA LYS A 157 8.81 -11.81 -18.98
C LYS A 157 9.66 -12.51 -20.03
N LEU A 158 10.99 -12.40 -19.93
CA LEU A 158 11.94 -13.07 -20.84
C LEU A 158 11.82 -14.60 -20.79
N SER A 159 11.34 -15.17 -19.68
CA SER A 159 11.31 -16.61 -19.43
C SER A 159 10.01 -17.35 -19.81
N LEU A 160 8.93 -16.64 -20.19
CA LEU A 160 7.68 -17.28 -20.62
C LEU A 160 7.26 -16.78 -22.00
N LYS A 161 7.19 -17.69 -22.98
CA LYS A 161 6.61 -17.41 -24.30
C LYS A 161 5.18 -16.88 -24.12
N HIS A 162 4.95 -15.64 -24.58
CA HIS A 162 3.64 -14.97 -24.74
C HIS A 162 2.91 -14.41 -23.51
N SER A 163 3.49 -14.40 -22.30
CA SER A 163 2.88 -13.64 -21.18
C SER A 163 3.32 -12.18 -21.20
N SER A 164 2.37 -11.26 -21.33
CA SER A 164 2.59 -9.82 -21.19
C SER A 164 1.52 -9.20 -20.31
N LYS A 165 1.92 -8.29 -19.43
CA LYS A 165 0.98 -7.46 -18.68
C LYS A 165 0.99 -6.06 -19.25
N GLU A 166 -0.20 -5.56 -19.56
CA GLU A 166 -0.43 -4.24 -20.13
C GLU A 166 -0.92 -3.30 -19.04
N PHE A 167 -0.35 -2.11 -19.01
CA PHE A 167 -0.71 -1.08 -18.04
C PHE A 167 -1.05 0.21 -18.74
N ARG A 168 -2.18 0.81 -18.36
CA ARG A 168 -2.71 2.05 -18.94
C ARG A 168 -2.43 3.24 -18.02
N VAL A 169 -1.88 4.31 -18.60
CA VAL A 169 -1.61 5.58 -17.90
C VAL A 169 -2.64 6.63 -18.32
N ARG A 170 -3.29 7.31 -17.37
CA ARG A 170 -4.25 8.38 -17.66
C ARG A 170 -3.53 9.72 -17.68
N ARG A 171 -3.04 10.10 -18.86
CA ARG A 171 -2.21 11.31 -19.06
C ARG A 171 -2.83 12.61 -18.51
N LYS A 172 -4.15 12.82 -18.64
CA LYS A 172 -4.83 13.99 -18.05
C LYS A 172 -4.62 14.09 -16.54
N LYS A 173 -4.69 12.95 -15.84
CA LYS A 173 -4.50 12.89 -14.39
C LYS A 173 -3.03 13.12 -14.05
N TYR A 174 -2.12 12.43 -14.74
CA TYR A 174 -0.67 12.59 -14.58
C TYR A 174 -0.18 14.04 -14.78
N ASN A 175 -0.60 14.71 -15.86
CA ASN A 175 -0.18 16.08 -16.17
C ASN A 175 -0.70 17.10 -15.16
N LEU A 176 -1.93 16.91 -14.65
CA LEU A 176 -2.47 17.76 -13.58
C LEU A 176 -1.65 17.63 -12.30
N THR A 177 -1.09 16.44 -12.04
CA THR A 177 -0.28 16.18 -10.85
C THR A 177 1.15 16.72 -10.95
N LEU A 178 1.72 16.84 -12.15
CA LEU A 178 3.07 17.39 -12.33
C LEU A 178 3.11 18.92 -12.33
N ASN A 179 2.03 19.59 -12.75
CA ASN A 179 1.99 21.04 -12.97
C ASN A 179 1.21 21.82 -11.91
N GLY A 180 0.63 21.14 -10.91
CA GLY A 180 -0.01 21.75 -9.74
C GLY A 180 0.94 21.78 -8.56
#